data_AF-A0A1V5G9R7-F1
#
_entry.id   AF-A0A1V5G9R7-F1
#
_cell.length_a   1.000
_cell.length_b   1.000
_cell.length_c   1.000
_cell.angle_alpha   90.00
_cell.angle_beta   90.00
_cell.angle_gamma   90.00
#
_symmetry.space_group_name_H-M   'P 1'
#
loop_
_entity.id
_entity.type
_entity.pdbx_description
1 polymer ?
#
loop_
_entity_poly.entity_id
_entity_poly.type
_entity_poly.pdbx_seq_one_letter_code
_entity_poly.pdbx_strand_id
1 'polypeptide(L)'
;MKYGLVLEGGAMRGLFTAGVTDVLMENGISFDGVIGVSAGAAFGCNIKSGQNGRAIRYNLRFAEDKRFCSVKSLLTTGDMFGAEFCYHTIPDELDVFDSAAFEASPTDFWLVCTDIETGRAVYHKMNKVSYSELEWMRASASMPMFSRIVEAGGRKLLDGGIADSIPLRFMEKQGYDKNVVIVTQPRDYVKHRNKAMPLLKLAYRKYPNLIKACAERHKMYNKELRYIRRSESEGQALVIAPPPKSFPWDISSTIQTYSRRSTASDA
;
A
#
# COMPACT_ATOMS: atom_id res chain seq x y z
N MET A 1 -21.74 3.12 -14.64
CA MET A 1 -20.34 3.55 -14.69
C MET A 1 -19.81 3.49 -13.26
N LYS A 2 -18.70 2.78 -13.02
CA LYS A 2 -18.09 2.67 -11.69
C LYS A 2 -16.70 3.33 -11.64
N TYR A 3 -16.40 4.01 -10.55
CA TYR A 3 -15.15 4.71 -10.30
C TYR A 3 -14.23 3.90 -9.37
N GLY A 4 -13.02 3.63 -9.84
CA GLY A 4 -12.00 2.90 -9.11
C GLY A 4 -10.87 3.80 -8.62
N LEU A 5 -10.30 3.47 -7.46
CA LEU A 5 -9.05 4.04 -6.94
C LEU A 5 -7.98 2.95 -6.82
N VAL A 6 -6.83 3.14 -7.47
CA VAL A 6 -5.70 2.19 -7.47
C VAL A 6 -4.52 2.81 -6.75
N LEU A 7 -4.04 2.17 -5.68
CA LEU A 7 -3.01 2.69 -4.79
C LEU A 7 -1.75 1.82 -4.83
N GLU A 8 -0.68 2.34 -5.42
CA GLU A 8 0.63 1.66 -5.48
C GLU A 8 1.25 1.48 -4.07
N GLY A 9 1.92 0.35 -3.87
CA GLY A 9 2.78 0.12 -2.71
C GLY A 9 4.10 0.90 -2.75
N GLY A 10 4.48 1.49 -1.62
CA GLY A 10 5.65 2.40 -1.57
C GLY A 10 6.48 2.36 -0.30
N ALA A 11 6.18 1.50 0.67
CA ALA A 11 6.63 1.66 2.06
C ALA A 11 6.41 3.14 2.49
N MET A 12 7.44 3.82 2.99
CA MET A 12 7.35 5.24 3.37
C MET A 12 6.96 6.19 2.22
N ARG A 13 7.20 5.83 0.94
CA ARG A 13 6.70 6.65 -0.17
C ARG A 13 5.17 6.67 -0.25
N GLY A 14 4.49 5.74 0.41
CA GLY A 14 3.04 5.74 0.55
C GLY A 14 2.50 6.98 1.29
N LEU A 15 3.33 7.74 2.02
CA LEU A 15 2.91 9.02 2.59
C LEU A 15 2.49 10.03 1.51
N PHE A 16 3.05 9.94 0.31
CA PHE A 16 2.54 10.68 -0.84
C PHE A 16 1.08 10.31 -1.12
N THR A 17 0.79 9.01 -1.16
CA THR A 17 -0.58 8.50 -1.33
C THR A 17 -1.51 9.00 -0.23
N ALA A 18 -1.07 8.97 1.03
CA ALA A 18 -1.86 9.45 2.17
C ALA A 18 -2.26 10.93 1.99
N GLY A 19 -1.31 11.79 1.60
CA GLY A 19 -1.59 13.21 1.35
C GLY A 19 -2.55 13.43 0.18
N VAL A 20 -2.42 12.65 -0.90
CA VAL A 20 -3.37 12.72 -2.02
C VAL A 20 -4.77 12.27 -1.57
N THR A 21 -4.88 11.15 -0.84
CA THR A 21 -6.18 10.65 -0.38
C THR A 21 -6.86 11.58 0.62
N ASP A 22 -6.09 12.26 1.47
CA ASP A 22 -6.62 13.28 2.39
C ASP A 22 -7.25 14.43 1.59
N VAL A 23 -6.56 14.97 0.58
CA VAL A 23 -7.12 16.02 -0.28
C VAL A 23 -8.37 15.53 -1.03
N LEU A 24 -8.40 14.29 -1.50
CA LEU A 24 -9.60 13.72 -2.14
C LEU A 24 -10.79 13.69 -1.16
N MET A 25 -10.57 13.22 0.08
CA MET A 25 -11.60 13.19 1.12
C MET A 25 -12.08 14.60 1.53
N GLU A 26 -11.16 15.56 1.68
CA GLU A 26 -11.49 16.98 1.97
C GLU A 26 -12.42 17.60 0.92
N ASN A 27 -12.30 17.16 -0.33
CA ASN A 27 -13.12 17.65 -1.45
C ASN A 27 -14.35 16.76 -1.72
N GLY A 28 -14.67 15.81 -0.83
CA GLY A 28 -15.84 14.94 -0.97
C GLY A 28 -15.76 13.96 -2.16
N ILE A 29 -14.56 13.69 -2.66
CA ILE A 29 -14.35 12.75 -3.78
C ILE A 29 -14.41 11.31 -3.24
N SER A 30 -15.35 10.54 -3.78
CA SER A 30 -15.59 9.14 -3.39
C SER A 30 -15.41 8.19 -4.57
N PHE A 31 -15.26 6.90 -4.26
CA PHE A 31 -15.01 5.84 -5.23
C PHE A 31 -15.90 4.63 -4.92
N ASP A 32 -16.36 3.94 -5.96
CA ASP A 32 -17.13 2.71 -5.84
C ASP A 32 -16.24 1.54 -5.39
N GLY A 33 -14.94 1.59 -5.69
CA GLY A 33 -13.98 0.60 -5.25
C GLY A 33 -12.56 1.13 -5.14
N VAL A 34 -11.84 0.64 -4.14
CA VAL A 34 -10.45 0.97 -3.86
C VAL A 34 -9.64 -0.33 -3.85
N ILE A 35 -8.47 -0.31 -4.47
CA ILE A 35 -7.48 -1.37 -4.34
C ILE A 35 -6.14 -0.81 -3.90
N GLY A 36 -5.53 -1.45 -2.91
CA GLY A 36 -4.21 -1.08 -2.42
C GLY A 36 -3.23 -2.24 -2.42
N VAL A 37 -1.95 -1.90 -2.52
CA VAL A 37 -0.84 -2.84 -2.36
C VAL A 37 0.07 -2.34 -1.24
N SER A 38 0.40 -3.17 -0.25
CA SER A 38 1.36 -2.80 0.81
C SER A 38 0.94 -1.52 1.51
N ALA A 39 1.81 -0.50 1.61
CA ALA A 39 1.47 0.82 2.13
C ALA A 39 0.23 1.46 1.47
N GLY A 40 -0.03 1.19 0.19
CA GLY A 40 -1.24 1.65 -0.50
C GLY A 40 -2.52 1.05 0.08
N ALA A 41 -2.49 -0.21 0.56
CA ALA A 41 -3.61 -0.81 1.28
C ALA A 41 -3.71 -0.26 2.71
N ALA A 42 -2.59 -0.23 3.43
CA ALA A 42 -2.55 0.22 4.82
C ALA A 42 -2.97 1.68 5.01
N PHE A 43 -2.66 2.55 4.05
CA PHE A 43 -3.08 3.96 4.08
C PHE A 43 -4.42 4.16 3.39
N GLY A 44 -4.66 3.42 2.30
CA GLY A 44 -5.90 3.50 1.54
C GLY A 44 -7.15 3.07 2.30
N CYS A 45 -7.06 2.20 3.30
CA CYS A 45 -8.24 1.78 4.07
C CYS A 45 -8.95 2.95 4.76
N ASN A 46 -8.23 4.02 5.10
CA ASN A 46 -8.78 5.22 5.74
C ASN A 46 -9.76 5.98 4.82
N ILE A 47 -9.67 5.81 3.49
CA ILE A 47 -10.66 6.40 2.56
C ILE A 47 -12.03 5.75 2.71
N LYS A 48 -12.04 4.44 2.97
CA LYS A 48 -13.28 3.67 3.12
C LYS A 48 -13.93 3.90 4.47
N SER A 49 -13.14 4.13 5.53
CA SER A 49 -13.65 4.55 6.85
C SER A 49 -13.92 6.04 6.97
N GLY A 50 -13.59 6.86 5.96
CA GLY A 50 -13.78 8.31 5.98
C GLY A 50 -12.88 9.04 6.99
N GLN A 51 -11.79 8.42 7.44
CA GLN A 51 -10.91 8.96 8.48
C GLN A 51 -9.82 9.87 7.88
N ASN A 52 -10.23 11.07 7.48
CA ASN A 52 -9.33 12.09 6.94
C ASN A 52 -8.16 12.41 7.89
N GLY A 53 -6.94 12.51 7.36
CA GLY A 53 -5.75 12.89 8.12
C GLY A 53 -5.16 11.78 8.98
N ARG A 54 -5.87 10.66 9.19
CA ARG A 54 -5.45 9.60 10.11
C ARG A 54 -4.14 8.97 9.70
N ALA A 55 -4.00 8.61 8.42
CA ALA A 55 -2.80 7.97 7.88
C ALA A 55 -1.54 8.81 8.16
N ILE A 56 -1.60 10.12 7.92
CA ILE A 56 -0.49 11.03 8.19
C ILE A 56 -0.29 11.19 9.71
N ARG A 57 -1.36 11.37 10.47
CA ARG A 57 -1.32 11.59 11.93
C ARG A 57 -0.57 10.50 12.67
N TYR A 58 -0.93 9.22 12.49
CA TYR A 58 -0.25 8.15 13.22
C TYR A 58 1.18 7.93 12.71
N ASN A 59 1.46 8.10 11.41
CA ASN A 59 2.82 7.99 10.88
C ASN A 59 3.74 9.07 11.48
N LEU A 60 3.24 10.30 11.67
CA LEU A 60 4.00 11.37 12.33
C LEU A 60 4.18 11.11 13.83
N ARG A 61 3.10 10.71 14.51
CA ARG A 61 3.11 10.45 15.95
C ARG A 61 4.08 9.33 16.34
N PHE A 62 4.21 8.30 15.51
CA PHE A 62 5.03 7.11 15.81
C PHE A 62 6.30 7.01 14.95
N ALA A 63 6.68 8.06 14.22
CA ALA A 63 7.85 8.06 13.33
C ALA A 63 9.15 7.67 14.04
N GLU A 64 9.31 8.07 15.31
CA GLU A 64 10.49 7.79 16.13
C GLU A 64 10.31 6.56 17.05
N ASP A 65 9.12 5.95 17.05
CA ASP A 65 8.84 4.78 17.89
C ASP A 65 9.51 3.53 17.30
N LYS A 66 10.39 2.89 18.08
CA LYS A 66 11.12 1.69 17.69
C LYS A 66 10.21 0.48 17.45
N ARG A 67 8.96 0.51 17.93
CA ARG A 67 7.93 -0.50 17.63
C ARG A 67 7.29 -0.28 16.26
N PHE A 68 7.33 0.94 15.74
CA PHE A 68 6.77 1.29 14.44
C PHE A 68 7.68 0.85 13.29
N CYS A 69 8.97 1.20 13.34
CA CYS A 69 9.97 0.79 12.36
C CYS A 69 11.36 0.65 13.00
N SER A 70 11.96 -0.53 12.95
CA SER A 70 13.28 -0.76 13.58
C SER A 70 14.10 -1.84 12.90
N VAL A 71 15.32 -1.46 12.48
CA VAL A 71 16.36 -2.40 12.01
C VAL A 71 16.77 -3.36 13.14
N LYS A 72 16.71 -2.92 14.40
CA LYS A 72 16.96 -3.80 15.56
C LYS A 72 15.87 -4.86 15.67
N SER A 73 14.61 -4.51 15.43
CA SER A 73 13.49 -5.47 15.38
C SER A 73 13.69 -6.47 14.25
N LEU A 74 14.09 -6.02 13.06
CA LEU A 74 14.41 -6.92 11.94
C LEU A 74 15.46 -7.98 12.33
N LEU A 75 16.51 -7.59 13.06
CA LEU A 75 17.57 -8.51 13.48
C LEU A 75 17.15 -9.46 14.62
N THR A 76 16.24 -9.04 15.52
CA THR A 76 15.83 -9.86 16.67
C THR A 76 14.58 -10.71 16.41
N THR A 77 13.63 -10.21 15.62
CA THR A 77 12.33 -10.85 15.39
C THR A 77 12.12 -11.29 13.94
N GLY A 78 12.92 -10.77 13.00
CA GLY A 78 12.68 -10.98 11.56
C GLY A 78 11.54 -10.14 11.00
N ASP A 79 11.06 -9.13 11.75
CA ASP A 79 10.06 -8.16 11.30
C ASP A 79 10.52 -6.72 11.53
N MET A 80 10.67 -5.97 10.44
CA MET A 80 11.17 -4.59 10.43
C MET A 80 10.12 -3.58 10.88
N PHE A 81 8.85 -3.85 10.56
CA PHE A 81 7.71 -3.10 11.09
C PHE A 81 7.11 -3.95 12.20
N GLY A 82 6.85 -3.39 13.38
CA GLY A 82 6.23 -4.16 14.44
C GLY A 82 4.80 -4.51 14.02
N ALA A 83 4.59 -5.68 13.42
CA ALA A 83 3.29 -6.06 12.87
C ALA A 83 2.18 -5.95 13.91
N GLU A 84 2.46 -6.38 15.15
CA GLU A 84 1.54 -6.19 16.26
C GLU A 84 1.22 -4.71 16.51
N PHE A 85 2.28 -3.89 16.62
CA PHE A 85 2.11 -2.48 16.90
C PHE A 85 1.35 -1.75 15.79
N CYS A 86 1.66 -2.03 14.52
CA CYS A 86 1.06 -1.34 13.38
C CYS A 86 -0.36 -1.82 13.05
N TYR A 87 -0.66 -3.11 13.22
CA TYR A 87 -1.93 -3.70 12.79
C TYR A 87 -2.92 -3.98 13.93
N HIS A 88 -2.49 -3.91 15.19
CA HIS A 88 -3.39 -4.05 16.34
C HIS A 88 -3.23 -2.90 17.34
N THR A 89 -2.04 -2.64 17.90
CA THR A 89 -1.90 -1.60 18.95
C THR A 89 -2.30 -0.19 18.48
N ILE A 90 -1.83 0.24 17.30
CA ILE A 90 -2.22 1.53 16.74
C ILE A 90 -3.72 1.59 16.45
N PRO A 91 -4.30 0.71 15.60
CA PRO A 91 -5.71 0.82 15.22
C PRO A 91 -6.70 0.44 16.33
N ASP A 92 -6.31 -0.31 17.35
CA ASP A 92 -7.23 -0.73 18.42
C ASP A 92 -7.16 0.18 19.66
N GLU A 93 -5.99 0.78 19.95
CA GLU A 93 -5.76 1.49 21.21
C GLU A 93 -5.28 2.93 21.04
N LEU A 94 -4.27 3.17 20.20
CA LEU A 94 -3.56 4.46 20.22
C LEU A 94 -4.14 5.50 19.25
N ASP A 95 -4.62 5.07 18.10
CA ASP A 95 -5.26 5.88 17.07
C ASP A 95 -6.38 5.05 16.45
N VAL A 96 -7.52 5.00 17.15
CA VAL A 96 -8.57 4.00 16.88
C VAL A 96 -9.09 4.07 15.44
N PHE A 97 -9.10 2.93 14.76
CA PHE A 97 -9.67 2.78 13.42
C PHE A 97 -11.19 2.67 13.52
N ASP A 98 -11.91 3.40 12.68
CA ASP A 98 -13.37 3.36 12.64
C ASP A 98 -13.83 2.15 11.80
N SER A 99 -13.80 0.99 12.44
CA SER A 99 -14.23 -0.27 11.84
C SER A 99 -15.70 -0.25 11.43
N ALA A 100 -16.56 0.43 12.20
CA ALA A 100 -17.99 0.50 11.90
C ALA A 100 -18.24 1.31 10.62
N ALA A 101 -17.58 2.46 10.46
CA ALA A 101 -17.65 3.23 9.21
C ALA A 101 -17.07 2.46 8.02
N PHE A 102 -15.95 1.77 8.21
CA PHE A 102 -15.37 0.92 7.16
C PHE A 102 -16.37 -0.15 6.69
N GLU A 103 -17.00 -0.86 7.62
CA GLU A 103 -17.95 -1.95 7.33
C GLU A 103 -19.27 -1.48 6.73
N ALA A 104 -19.75 -0.30 7.14
CA ALA A 104 -20.98 0.29 6.62
C ALA A 104 -20.81 0.90 5.22
N SER A 105 -19.57 1.20 4.81
CA SER A 105 -19.29 1.84 3.52
C SER A 105 -19.62 0.90 2.34
N PRO A 106 -20.38 1.37 1.33
CA PRO A 106 -20.67 0.58 0.13
C PRO A 106 -19.46 0.42 -0.79
N THR A 107 -18.37 1.16 -0.54
CA THR A 107 -17.13 1.09 -1.32
C THR A 107 -16.47 -0.27 -1.16
N ASP A 108 -16.19 -0.92 -2.28
CA ASP A 108 -15.37 -2.13 -2.28
C ASP A 108 -13.94 -1.80 -1.84
N PHE A 109 -13.34 -2.65 -1.01
CA PHE A 109 -11.93 -2.50 -0.65
C PHE A 109 -11.16 -3.79 -0.90
N TRP A 110 -10.15 -3.69 -1.75
CA TRP A 110 -9.30 -4.78 -2.16
C TRP A 110 -7.87 -4.54 -1.71
N LEU A 111 -7.20 -5.62 -1.34
CA LEU A 111 -5.76 -5.65 -1.11
C LEU A 111 -5.12 -6.76 -1.94
N VAL A 112 -3.83 -6.59 -2.23
CA VAL A 112 -3.06 -7.56 -3.00
C VAL A 112 -2.00 -8.20 -2.12
N CYS A 113 -1.92 -9.53 -2.18
CA CYS A 113 -0.84 -10.31 -1.60
C CYS A 113 -0.15 -11.14 -2.70
N THR A 114 1.06 -11.60 -2.43
CA THR A 114 1.74 -12.59 -3.27
C THR A 114 1.70 -13.93 -2.57
N ASP A 115 1.07 -14.92 -3.21
CA ASP A 115 1.13 -16.30 -2.77
C ASP A 115 2.52 -16.87 -3.05
N ILE A 116 3.23 -17.28 -2.01
CA ILE A 116 4.64 -17.69 -2.15
C ILE A 116 4.80 -19.05 -2.83
N GLU A 117 3.77 -19.89 -2.78
CA GLU A 117 3.80 -21.22 -3.39
C GLU A 117 3.59 -21.12 -4.89
N THR A 118 2.70 -20.23 -5.34
CA THR A 118 2.40 -20.02 -6.77
C THR A 118 3.19 -18.88 -7.42
N GLY A 119 3.71 -17.94 -6.63
CA GLY A 119 4.35 -16.71 -7.10
C GLY A 119 3.37 -15.73 -7.77
N ARG A 120 2.06 -15.89 -7.57
CA ARG A 120 1.01 -15.11 -8.23
C ARG A 120 0.33 -14.15 -7.25
N ALA A 121 -0.25 -13.10 -7.82
CA ALA A 121 -1.07 -12.15 -7.07
C ALA A 121 -2.36 -12.84 -6.60
N VAL A 122 -2.69 -12.60 -5.33
CA VAL A 122 -3.96 -12.94 -4.71
C VAL A 122 -4.63 -11.63 -4.35
N TYR A 123 -5.83 -11.43 -4.89
CA TYR A 123 -6.66 -10.25 -4.64
C TYR A 123 -7.68 -10.63 -3.58
N HIS A 124 -7.69 -9.93 -2.46
CA HIS A 124 -8.57 -10.19 -1.34
C HIS A 124 -9.49 -9.00 -1.11
N LYS A 125 -10.80 -9.25 -1.08
CA LYS A 125 -11.81 -8.23 -0.78
C LYS A 125 -12.08 -8.21 0.72
N MET A 126 -11.66 -7.15 1.39
CA MET A 126 -11.87 -6.98 2.82
C MET A 126 -13.17 -6.22 3.07
N ASN A 127 -14.14 -6.92 3.67
CA ASN A 127 -15.46 -6.37 3.97
C ASN A 127 -15.66 -6.06 5.46
N LYS A 128 -14.82 -6.64 6.34
CA LYS A 128 -14.91 -6.48 7.79
C LYS A 128 -13.54 -6.23 8.39
N VAL A 129 -13.51 -5.63 9.57
CA VAL A 129 -12.30 -5.44 10.36
C VAL A 129 -12.28 -6.48 11.46
N SER A 130 -11.45 -7.50 11.27
CA SER A 130 -11.24 -8.56 12.24
C SER A 130 -9.79 -8.98 12.23
N TYR A 131 -9.34 -9.68 13.28
CA TYR A 131 -7.96 -10.17 13.36
C TYR A 131 -7.50 -10.89 12.08
N SER A 132 -8.33 -11.80 11.55
CA SER A 132 -8.03 -12.52 10.30
C SER A 132 -7.90 -11.62 9.07
N GLU A 133 -8.64 -10.52 9.01
CA GLU A 133 -8.59 -9.57 7.90
C GLU A 133 -7.38 -8.63 8.03
N LEU A 134 -7.00 -8.28 9.26
CA LEU A 134 -5.77 -7.55 9.55
C LEU A 134 -4.53 -8.37 9.19
N GLU A 135 -4.57 -9.71 9.31
CA GLU A 135 -3.51 -10.58 8.81
C GLU A 135 -3.38 -10.53 7.28
N TRP A 136 -4.48 -10.35 6.53
CA TRP A 136 -4.41 -10.09 5.08
C TRP A 136 -3.77 -8.73 4.78
N MET A 137 -4.12 -7.69 5.53
CA MET A 137 -3.49 -6.36 5.42
C MET A 137 -1.99 -6.44 5.70
N ARG A 138 -1.61 -7.11 6.78
CA ARG A 138 -0.22 -7.36 7.16
C ARG A 138 0.53 -8.14 6.09
N ALA A 139 -0.07 -9.20 5.53
CA ALA A 139 0.50 -9.97 4.45
C ALA A 139 0.80 -9.08 3.23
N SER A 140 -0.12 -8.18 2.87
CA SER A 140 0.04 -7.25 1.74
C SER A 140 1.26 -6.34 1.87
N ALA A 141 1.71 -6.06 3.10
CA ALA A 141 2.88 -5.23 3.40
C ALA A 141 4.13 -6.01 3.88
N SER A 142 4.08 -7.34 3.91
CA SER A 142 5.15 -8.19 4.43
C SER A 142 6.26 -8.39 3.39
N MET A 143 7.24 -7.51 3.38
CA MET A 143 8.30 -7.51 2.36
C MET A 143 9.28 -8.68 2.55
N PRO A 144 9.65 -9.44 1.49
CA PRO A 144 10.61 -10.53 1.60
C PRO A 144 11.95 -10.05 2.17
N MET A 145 12.57 -10.87 3.02
CA MET A 145 13.78 -10.55 3.82
C MET A 145 13.59 -9.56 4.98
N PHE A 146 12.47 -8.83 5.02
CA PHE A 146 12.23 -7.79 6.03
C PHE A 146 11.03 -8.09 6.94
N SER A 147 10.22 -9.07 6.58
CA SER A 147 9.08 -9.56 7.35
C SER A 147 8.93 -11.07 7.20
N ARG A 148 8.22 -11.67 8.15
CA ARG A 148 7.88 -13.10 8.12
C ARG A 148 6.82 -13.40 7.06
N ILE A 149 6.77 -14.66 6.63
CA ILE A 149 5.65 -15.18 5.85
C ILE A 149 4.40 -15.14 6.72
N VAL A 150 3.30 -14.60 6.18
CA VAL A 150 2.01 -14.52 6.87
C VAL A 150 1.10 -15.61 6.34
N GLU A 151 0.40 -16.32 7.22
CA GLU A 151 -0.58 -17.33 6.84
C GLU A 151 -1.99 -16.74 6.97
N ALA A 152 -2.68 -16.56 5.84
CA ALA A 152 -4.05 -16.04 5.82
C ALA A 152 -4.88 -16.74 4.75
N GLY A 153 -6.13 -17.09 5.08
CA GLY A 153 -7.05 -17.79 4.18
C GLY A 153 -6.50 -19.11 3.62
N GLY A 154 -5.74 -19.86 4.43
CA GLY A 154 -5.12 -21.12 4.02
C GLY A 154 -3.95 -20.97 3.04
N ARG A 155 -3.42 -19.75 2.86
CA ARG A 155 -2.29 -19.46 1.97
C ARG A 155 -1.12 -18.91 2.75
N LYS A 156 0.08 -19.09 2.20
CA LYS A 156 1.31 -18.42 2.66
C LYS A 156 1.59 -17.21 1.78
N LEU A 157 1.63 -16.04 2.40
CA LEU A 157 1.56 -14.76 1.72
C LEU A 157 2.72 -13.84 2.11
N LEU A 158 3.13 -13.01 1.16
CA LEU A 158 4.04 -11.88 1.31
C LEU A 158 3.50 -10.68 0.52
N ASP A 159 4.24 -9.57 0.53
CA ASP A 159 3.88 -8.29 -0.07
C ASP A 159 3.34 -8.44 -1.51
N GLY A 160 2.19 -7.83 -1.78
CA GLY A 160 1.52 -7.92 -3.08
C GLY A 160 2.32 -7.34 -4.24
N GLY A 161 3.19 -6.38 -3.94
CA GLY A 161 4.00 -5.69 -4.92
C GLY A 161 5.03 -6.58 -5.60
N ILE A 162 5.26 -7.80 -5.13
CA ILE A 162 6.10 -8.79 -5.83
C ILE A 162 5.40 -9.26 -7.11
N ALA A 163 4.09 -9.52 -7.04
CA ALA A 163 3.32 -10.13 -8.13
C ALA A 163 2.46 -9.13 -8.93
N ASP A 164 1.92 -8.10 -8.29
CA ASP A 164 1.18 -6.99 -8.94
C ASP A 164 1.34 -5.72 -8.08
N SER A 165 2.11 -4.75 -8.57
CA SER A 165 2.43 -3.53 -7.79
C SER A 165 1.39 -2.43 -7.97
N ILE A 166 0.73 -2.39 -9.12
CA ILE A 166 -0.23 -1.35 -9.48
C ILE A 166 -1.42 -2.01 -10.20
N PRO A 167 -2.40 -2.54 -9.44
CA PRO A 167 -3.41 -3.49 -9.93
C PRO A 167 -4.55 -2.84 -10.73
N LEU A 168 -4.24 -1.91 -11.64
CA LEU A 168 -5.21 -1.25 -12.52
C LEU A 168 -6.01 -2.24 -13.36
N ARG A 169 -5.31 -3.23 -13.95
CA ARG A 169 -5.96 -4.27 -14.76
C ARG A 169 -6.96 -5.12 -13.98
N PHE A 170 -6.72 -5.31 -12.69
CA PHE A 170 -7.66 -6.01 -11.84
C PHE A 170 -8.94 -5.19 -11.67
N MET A 171 -8.82 -3.91 -11.36
CA MET A 171 -9.98 -3.01 -11.21
C MET A 171 -10.80 -2.93 -12.49
N GLU A 172 -10.16 -2.71 -13.64
CA GLU A 172 -10.86 -2.69 -14.93
C GLU A 172 -11.63 -4.00 -15.19
N LYS A 173 -11.05 -5.16 -14.83
CA LYS A 173 -11.73 -6.46 -14.93
C LYS A 173 -12.90 -6.64 -13.96
N GLN A 174 -12.88 -5.97 -12.80
CA GLN A 174 -14.01 -5.95 -11.86
C GLN A 174 -15.14 -5.01 -12.33
N GLY A 175 -14.96 -4.31 -13.46
CA GLY A 175 -15.95 -3.39 -14.02
C GLY A 175 -15.84 -1.97 -13.50
N TYR A 176 -14.68 -1.56 -12.97
CA TYR A 176 -14.38 -0.16 -12.69
C TYR A 176 -13.94 0.53 -13.98
N ASP A 177 -14.85 1.30 -14.58
CA ASP A 177 -14.71 1.89 -15.92
C ASP A 177 -13.75 3.09 -15.93
N LYS A 178 -13.75 3.89 -14.86
CA LYS A 178 -12.94 5.09 -14.72
C LYS A 178 -12.08 5.00 -13.48
N ASN A 179 -10.76 5.05 -13.63
CA ASN A 179 -9.85 4.78 -12.53
C ASN A 179 -8.95 5.97 -12.23
N VAL A 180 -8.82 6.34 -10.96
CA VAL A 180 -7.73 7.19 -10.48
C VAL A 180 -6.61 6.26 -10.01
N VAL A 181 -5.38 6.48 -10.50
CA VAL A 181 -4.20 5.68 -10.16
C VAL A 181 -3.21 6.58 -9.45
N ILE A 182 -2.92 6.27 -8.19
CA ILE A 182 -1.90 6.98 -7.41
C ILE A 182 -0.64 6.12 -7.39
N VAL A 183 0.41 6.63 -8.05
CA VAL A 183 1.74 6.03 -8.03
C VAL A 183 2.64 6.76 -7.04
N THR A 184 3.56 6.03 -6.42
CA THR A 184 4.51 6.53 -5.41
C THR A 184 5.89 6.84 -6.00
N GLN A 185 6.05 6.67 -7.30
CA GLN A 185 7.27 6.96 -8.04
C GLN A 185 7.00 7.99 -9.14
N PRO A 186 8.00 8.82 -9.50
CA PRO A 186 7.86 9.77 -10.59
C PRO A 186 7.50 9.09 -11.92
N ARG A 187 6.87 9.84 -12.82
CA ARG A 187 6.36 9.34 -14.11
C ARG A 187 7.42 8.72 -15.00
N ASP A 188 8.67 9.16 -14.89
CA ASP A 188 9.83 8.68 -15.66
C ASP A 188 10.54 7.49 -15.00
N TYR A 189 10.09 7.03 -13.83
CA TYR A 189 10.72 5.94 -13.11
C TYR A 189 10.73 4.63 -13.91
N VAL A 190 11.86 3.93 -13.81
CA VAL A 190 12.07 2.59 -14.35
C VAL A 190 12.60 1.68 -13.25
N LYS A 191 11.95 0.53 -13.09
CA LYS A 191 12.38 -0.48 -12.13
C LYS A 191 13.48 -1.34 -12.72
N HIS A 192 14.60 -1.44 -12.01
CA HIS A 192 15.72 -2.29 -12.39
C HIS A 192 15.70 -3.65 -11.68
N ARG A 193 16.53 -4.58 -12.18
CA ARG A 193 16.70 -5.92 -11.60
C ARG A 193 17.07 -5.86 -10.12
N ASN A 194 16.51 -6.78 -9.35
CA ASN A 194 16.88 -6.93 -7.95
C ASN A 194 18.32 -7.46 -7.83
N LYS A 195 19.19 -6.74 -7.12
CA LYS A 195 20.59 -7.17 -6.89
C LYS A 195 20.71 -8.19 -5.75
N ALA A 196 19.73 -8.26 -4.85
CA ALA A 196 19.70 -9.18 -3.71
C ALA A 196 19.20 -10.60 -4.06
N MET A 197 19.17 -10.98 -5.35
CA MET A 197 18.68 -12.28 -5.79
C MET A 197 19.42 -13.50 -5.18
N PRO A 198 20.76 -13.49 -5.01
CA PRO A 198 21.44 -14.61 -4.36
C PRO A 198 20.94 -14.87 -2.93
N LEU A 199 20.72 -13.81 -2.14
CA LEU A 199 20.22 -13.90 -0.78
C LEU A 199 18.77 -14.40 -0.75
N LEU A 200 17.92 -13.87 -1.63
CA LEU A 200 16.53 -14.33 -1.77
C LEU A 200 16.44 -15.81 -2.15
N LYS A 201 17.30 -16.28 -3.06
CA LYS A 201 17.38 -17.69 -3.45
C LYS A 201 17.75 -18.59 -2.27
N LEU A 202 18.65 -18.13 -1.42
CA LEU A 202 19.07 -18.88 -0.22
C LEU A 202 17.94 -18.93 0.81
N ALA A 203 17.32 -17.79 1.12
CA ALA A 203 16.28 -17.65 2.14
C ALA A 203 14.99 -18.38 1.75
N TYR A 204 14.58 -18.29 0.48
CA TYR A 204 13.31 -18.84 -0.01
C TYR A 204 13.50 -20.05 -0.92
N ARG A 205 14.55 -20.86 -0.71
CA ARG A 205 14.90 -22.00 -1.58
C ARG A 205 13.74 -22.99 -1.82
N LYS A 206 12.84 -23.11 -0.84
CA LYS A 206 11.66 -24.00 -0.88
C LYS A 206 10.53 -23.46 -1.77
N TYR A 207 10.63 -22.20 -2.21
CA TYR A 207 9.58 -21.47 -2.93
C TYR A 207 10.12 -20.95 -4.28
N PRO A 208 10.32 -21.84 -5.28
CA PRO A 208 10.90 -21.45 -6.57
C PRO A 208 10.05 -20.44 -7.35
N ASN A 209 8.73 -20.51 -7.20
CA ASN A 209 7.81 -19.57 -7.87
C ASN A 209 7.91 -18.16 -7.28
N LEU A 210 8.06 -18.02 -5.96
CA LEU A 210 8.37 -16.74 -5.32
C LEU A 210 9.70 -16.17 -5.81
N ILE A 211 10.75 -16.99 -5.89
CA ILE A 211 12.07 -16.56 -6.39
C ILE A 211 11.94 -16.04 -7.83
N LYS A 212 11.18 -16.73 -8.68
CA LYS A 212 10.90 -16.30 -10.05
C LYS A 212 10.16 -14.96 -10.08
N ALA A 213 9.09 -14.81 -9.29
CA ALA A 213 8.33 -13.57 -9.18
C ALA A 213 9.22 -12.40 -8.73
N CYS A 214 10.05 -12.60 -7.71
CA CYS A 214 11.05 -11.62 -7.27
C CYS A 214 12.05 -11.24 -8.36
N ALA A 215 12.54 -12.21 -9.14
CA ALA A 215 13.46 -11.98 -10.25
C ALA A 215 12.81 -11.17 -11.38
N GLU A 216 11.55 -11.46 -11.68
CA GLU A 216 10.79 -10.86 -12.78
C GLU A 216 10.03 -9.59 -12.41
N ARG A 217 9.99 -9.23 -11.12
CA ARG A 217 9.28 -8.06 -10.59
C ARG A 217 9.54 -6.78 -11.39
N HIS A 218 10.78 -6.53 -11.80
CA HIS A 218 11.14 -5.36 -12.61
C HIS A 218 10.45 -5.36 -13.99
N LYS A 219 10.30 -6.53 -14.63
CA LYS A 219 9.60 -6.68 -15.91
C LYS A 219 8.09 -6.45 -15.75
N MET A 220 7.51 -7.07 -14.71
CA MET A 220 6.09 -6.90 -14.36
C MET A 220 5.78 -5.41 -14.10
N TYR A 221 6.55 -4.77 -13.22
CA TYR A 221 6.32 -3.39 -12.82
C TYR A 221 6.44 -2.40 -14.00
N ASN A 222 7.47 -2.56 -14.83
CA ASN A 222 7.63 -1.71 -16.02
C ASN A 222 6.57 -1.99 -17.10
N LYS A 223 5.95 -3.19 -17.10
CA LYS A 223 4.79 -3.49 -17.96
C LYS A 223 3.53 -2.80 -17.43
N GLU A 224 3.33 -2.78 -16.11
CA GLU A 224 2.23 -2.03 -15.46
C GLU A 224 2.35 -0.53 -15.75
N LEU A 225 3.53 0.07 -15.54
CA LEU A 225 3.74 1.49 -15.84
C LEU A 225 3.43 1.84 -17.30
N ARG A 226 3.87 1.01 -18.25
CA ARG A 226 3.53 1.22 -19.67
C ARG A 226 2.03 1.13 -19.93
N TYR A 227 1.36 0.21 -19.25
CA TYR A 227 -0.09 0.08 -19.37
C TYR A 227 -0.84 1.26 -18.78
N ILE A 228 -0.44 1.73 -17.60
CA ILE A 228 -1.02 2.90 -16.94
C ILE A 228 -0.88 4.15 -17.81
N ARG A 229 0.32 4.41 -18.35
CA ARG A 229 0.55 5.54 -19.28
C ARG A 229 -0.36 5.46 -20.51
N ARG A 230 -0.58 4.26 -21.05
CA ARG A 230 -1.50 4.04 -22.16
C ARG A 230 -2.95 4.33 -21.76
N SER A 231 -3.42 3.75 -20.65
CA SER A 231 -4.78 3.95 -20.12
C SER A 231 -5.06 5.44 -19.82
N GLU A 232 -4.05 6.17 -19.35
CA GLU A 232 -4.10 7.63 -19.17
C GLU A 232 -4.24 8.38 -20.49
N SER A 233 -3.42 8.06 -21.49
CA SER A 233 -3.50 8.70 -22.82
C SER A 233 -4.83 8.42 -23.55
N GLU A 234 -5.48 7.29 -23.22
CA GLU A 234 -6.80 6.91 -23.74
C GLU A 234 -7.96 7.50 -22.91
N GLY A 235 -7.67 8.29 -21.87
CA GLY A 235 -8.68 8.91 -21.00
C GLY A 235 -9.47 7.92 -20.14
N GLN A 236 -8.95 6.70 -19.94
CA GLN A 236 -9.57 5.66 -19.10
C GLN A 236 -9.07 5.70 -17.66
N ALA A 237 -7.88 6.26 -17.44
CA ALA A 237 -7.33 6.50 -16.12
C ALA A 237 -6.83 7.93 -15.93
N LEU A 238 -6.93 8.45 -14.71
CA LEU A 238 -6.24 9.66 -14.26
C LEU A 238 -5.06 9.24 -13.37
N VAL A 239 -3.83 9.67 -13.68
CA VAL A 239 -2.65 9.26 -12.91
C VAL A 239 -2.14 10.42 -12.06
N ILE A 240 -2.06 10.21 -10.75
CA ILE A 240 -1.44 11.12 -9.79
C ILE A 240 -0.08 10.53 -9.41
N ALA A 241 0.99 11.29 -9.63
CA ALA A 241 2.37 10.86 -9.41
C ALA A 241 3.16 11.97 -8.72
N PRO A 242 4.17 11.63 -7.91
CA PRO A 242 5.07 12.62 -7.34
C PRO A 242 5.84 13.34 -8.47
N PRO A 243 6.29 14.58 -8.20
CA PRO A 243 7.10 15.32 -9.17
C PRO A 243 8.42 14.59 -9.44
N PRO A 244 9.09 14.88 -10.57
CA PRO A 244 10.40 14.30 -10.89
C PRO A 244 11.41 14.59 -9.79
N LYS A 245 12.43 13.74 -9.65
CA LYS A 245 13.47 13.91 -8.61
C LYS A 245 14.26 15.21 -8.72
N SER A 246 14.29 15.82 -9.90
CA SER A 246 14.89 17.14 -10.14
C SER A 246 14.06 18.28 -9.56
N PHE A 247 12.83 18.01 -9.14
CA PHE A 247 11.98 18.98 -8.48
C PHE A 247 12.49 19.20 -7.04
N PRO A 248 12.69 20.45 -6.60
CA PRO A 248 13.20 20.76 -5.28
C PRO A 248 12.12 20.46 -4.23
N TRP A 249 12.05 19.21 -3.79
CA TRP A 249 11.10 18.74 -2.78
C TRP A 249 11.84 18.20 -1.57
N ASP A 250 11.62 18.85 -0.41
CA ASP A 250 12.13 18.40 0.87
C ASP A 250 10.97 17.87 1.73
N ILE A 251 10.93 16.54 1.90
CA ILE A 251 9.91 15.85 2.70
C ILE A 251 9.89 16.35 4.15
N SER A 252 11.02 16.84 4.68
CA SER A 252 11.09 17.36 6.05
C SER A 252 10.24 18.64 6.23
N SER A 253 10.11 19.45 5.17
CA SER A 253 9.31 20.69 5.17
C SER A 253 7.78 20.44 5.11
N THR A 254 7.36 19.33 4.50
CA THR A 254 5.95 18.95 4.39
C THR A 254 5.37 18.55 5.76
N ILE A 255 6.18 17.89 6.60
CA ILE A 255 5.80 17.51 7.96
C ILE A 255 5.50 18.75 8.83
N GLN A 256 6.34 19.78 8.76
CA GLN A 256 6.11 21.05 9.47
C GLN A 256 4.84 21.77 9.00
N THR A 257 4.49 21.65 7.71
CA THR A 257 3.30 22.29 7.15
C THR A 257 2.02 21.62 7.65
N TYR A 258 2.02 20.29 7.83
CA TYR A 258 0.88 19.55 8.38
C TYR A 258 0.66 19.85 9.87
N SER A 259 1.73 19.88 10.67
CA SER A 259 1.63 20.24 12.10
C SER A 259 1.09 21.64 12.35
N ARG A 260 1.27 22.59 11.42
CA ARG A 260 0.70 23.95 11.52
C ARG A 260 -0.77 24.04 11.12
N ARG A 261 -1.26 23.12 10.29
CA ARG A 261 -2.68 23.08 9.87
C ARG A 261 -3.56 22.38 10.89
N SER A 262 -3.08 21.32 11.55
CA SER A 262 -3.85 20.64 12.61
C SER A 262 -4.09 21.54 13.83
N THR A 263 -3.19 22.48 14.13
CA THR A 263 -3.38 23.45 15.22
C THR A 263 -4.34 24.59 14.88
N ALA A 264 -4.69 24.78 13.61
CA ALA A 264 -5.59 25.84 13.16
C ALA A 264 -7.05 25.38 13.04
N SER A 265 -7.31 24.07 13.04
CA SER A 265 -8.67 23.50 13.09
C SER A 265 -9.22 23.30 14.51
N ASP A 266 -8.36 23.47 15.52
CA ASP A 266 -8.69 23.33 16.95
C ASP A 266 -8.84 24.70 17.67
N ALA A 267 -8.97 25.80 16.91
CA ALA A 267 -9.18 27.18 17.40
C ALA A 267 -10.44 27.79 16.77
#